data_AF-A0A2U3D8X9-F1
#
_entry.id   AF-A0A2U3D8X9-F1
#
_cell.length_a   1.000
_cell.length_b   1.000
_cell.length_c   1.000
_cell.angle_alpha   90.00
_cell.angle_beta   90.00
_cell.angle_gamma   90.00
#
_symmetry.space_group_name_H-M   'P 1'
#
loop_
_entity.id
_entity.type
_entity.pdbx_description
1 polymer ?
#
loop_
_entity_poly.entity_id
_entity_poly.type
_entity_poly.pdbx_seq_one_letter_code
_entity_poly.pdbx_strand_id
1 'polypeptide(L)'
;MSAYPIPFSTYMKEALYGENGYYMTERDRFGRLGDFYTSAQVSPLFGALWARFVMEQSPLTHAICIVELGCGDGDLAAGLVKEWLRVCKETQRLLYVGIDLSPFARKRTVERLQQILTERDCNGVVEFAIASTVEAAKAMQKDWPQTTWVIGNEVLDALPCEVVRVTRNKEVWRLMVTTAKSLPPDQPVGPFGGKQLVTYFEPVVAGPLQEYANRYVFPLFAELDADVLITEMQVSLPQLIREITEVLHPRYIAWIDYGGLTRDVIAEDRPYGSLRSYFAHHMIEDWLDLAGEVDVTFDVDFTFVSDVLFSYGYTTQLLQRQGPFLMGISALEEVFYAMQQKDHSLSQKLKQLVMPGGFGDRFFVMLAEPLQRG
;
A
#
# COMPACT_ATOMS: atom_id res chain seq x y z
N MET A 1 8.33 -2.43 25.31
CA MET A 1 8.21 -3.78 24.70
C MET A 1 8.33 -4.84 25.79
N SER A 2 7.60 -5.95 25.66
CA SER A 2 7.58 -7.07 26.61
C SER A 2 8.96 -7.73 26.73
N ALA A 3 9.27 -8.37 27.87
CA ALA A 3 10.50 -9.13 28.08
C ALA A 3 10.57 -10.47 27.29
N TYR A 4 9.48 -10.84 26.61
CA TYR A 4 9.36 -12.04 25.79
C TYR A 4 9.55 -11.74 24.30
N PRO A 5 10.17 -12.67 23.53
CA PRO A 5 10.24 -12.58 22.08
C PRO A 5 8.87 -12.39 21.44
N ILE A 6 8.81 -11.55 20.41
CA ILE A 6 7.58 -11.29 19.64
C ILE A 6 7.80 -11.61 18.16
N PRO A 7 6.76 -12.04 17.43
CA PRO A 7 6.84 -12.17 15.97
C PRO A 7 7.17 -10.85 15.31
N PHE A 8 7.84 -10.89 14.16
CA PHE A 8 8.20 -9.68 13.42
C PHE A 8 6.97 -8.82 13.07
N SER A 9 5.85 -9.44 12.73
CA SER A 9 4.59 -8.72 12.46
C SER A 9 4.11 -7.89 13.65
N THR A 10 4.32 -8.37 14.87
CA THR A 10 3.97 -7.65 16.10
C THR A 10 4.92 -6.48 16.31
N TYR A 11 6.22 -6.67 16.10
CA TYR A 11 7.19 -5.59 16.13
C TYR A 11 6.83 -4.50 15.10
N MET A 12 6.61 -4.87 13.85
CA MET A 12 6.31 -3.95 12.75
C MET A 12 5.01 -3.17 13.03
N LYS A 13 3.98 -3.86 13.53
CA LYS A 13 2.72 -3.21 13.95
C LYS A 13 2.94 -2.15 15.03
N GLU A 14 3.70 -2.46 16.07
CA GLU A 14 3.99 -1.49 17.14
C GLU A 14 4.89 -0.34 16.66
N ALA A 15 5.91 -0.67 15.86
CA ALA A 15 6.84 0.30 15.29
C ALA A 15 6.16 1.27 14.33
N LEU A 16 5.17 0.85 13.57
CA LEU A 16 4.47 1.68 12.59
C LEU A 16 3.19 2.31 13.13
N TYR A 17 2.39 1.56 13.90
CA TYR A 17 1.02 1.93 14.27
C TYR A 17 0.73 1.91 15.78
N GLY A 18 1.74 1.64 16.62
CA GLY A 18 1.61 1.75 18.06
C GLY A 18 1.43 3.21 18.53
N GLU A 19 1.33 3.42 19.85
CA GLU A 19 1.15 4.76 20.44
C GLU A 19 2.19 5.78 19.96
N ASN A 20 3.45 5.35 19.82
CA ASN A 20 4.57 6.14 19.29
C ASN A 20 4.99 5.68 17.89
N GLY A 21 4.09 4.99 17.17
CA GLY A 21 4.39 4.39 15.88
C GLY A 21 4.76 5.42 14.81
N TYR A 22 5.53 4.97 13.82
CA TYR A 22 6.03 5.80 12.73
C TYR A 22 4.91 6.51 11.99
N TYR A 23 3.68 5.99 11.88
CA TYR A 23 2.55 6.68 11.26
C TYR A 23 1.68 7.48 12.24
N MET A 24 1.86 7.31 13.55
CA MET A 24 0.94 7.79 14.60
C MET A 24 1.39 9.04 15.37
N THR A 25 2.46 9.71 14.95
CA THR A 25 2.99 10.95 15.55
C THR A 25 2.90 12.16 14.59
N GLU A 26 2.87 13.38 15.13
CA GLU A 26 2.86 14.61 14.33
C GLU A 26 4.31 14.98 13.96
N ARG A 27 4.77 14.52 12.79
CA ARG A 27 6.06 14.90 12.21
C ARG A 27 5.87 15.32 10.75
N ASP A 28 6.71 16.24 10.27
CA ASP A 28 6.85 16.53 8.85
C ASP A 28 7.61 15.36 8.20
N ARG A 29 6.88 14.31 7.79
CA ARG A 29 7.45 13.06 7.28
C ARG A 29 7.65 13.05 5.77
N PHE A 30 7.12 14.06 5.10
CA PHE A 30 6.98 14.10 3.64
C PHE A 30 7.56 15.40 3.06
N GLY A 31 8.20 15.29 1.89
CA GLY A 31 8.83 16.42 1.19
C GLY A 31 10.36 16.35 1.17
N ARG A 32 11.03 17.46 0.82
CA ARG A 32 12.49 17.52 0.56
C ARG A 32 13.38 17.25 1.79
N LEU A 33 12.75 17.12 2.95
CA LEU A 33 13.34 16.79 4.26
C LEU A 33 12.66 15.56 4.90
N GLY A 34 11.72 14.91 4.20
CA GLY A 34 11.00 13.71 4.66
C GLY A 34 11.76 12.41 4.32
N ASP A 35 11.23 11.26 4.72
CA ASP A 35 11.95 9.99 4.56
C ASP A 35 11.80 9.41 3.13
N PHE A 36 10.64 9.61 2.48
CA PHE A 36 10.35 9.14 1.12
C PHE A 36 9.36 10.05 0.36
N TYR A 37 9.17 9.77 -0.94
CA TYR A 37 8.18 10.39 -1.81
C TYR A 37 7.26 9.31 -2.38
N THR A 38 5.94 9.54 -2.37
CA THR A 38 4.95 8.66 -3.03
C THR A 38 4.61 9.13 -4.44
N SER A 39 4.02 8.26 -5.27
CA SER A 39 3.56 8.66 -6.62
C SER A 39 2.60 9.86 -6.58
N ALA A 40 1.71 9.91 -5.57
CA ALA A 40 0.77 11.01 -5.38
C ALA A 40 1.45 12.34 -5.04
N GLN A 41 2.58 12.30 -4.33
CA GLN A 41 3.34 13.49 -3.93
C GLN A 41 4.24 14.04 -5.05
N VAL A 42 4.70 13.17 -5.95
CA VAL A 42 5.48 13.59 -7.12
C VAL A 42 4.71 14.60 -7.97
N SER A 43 3.41 14.34 -8.18
CA SER A 43 2.57 15.24 -8.95
C SER A 43 1.07 15.03 -8.70
N PRO A 44 0.28 16.12 -8.61
CA PRO A 44 -1.17 16.02 -8.66
C PRO A 44 -1.70 15.38 -9.96
N LEU A 45 -0.86 15.28 -10.99
CA LEU A 45 -1.17 14.55 -12.23
C LEU A 45 -1.55 13.10 -11.94
N PHE A 46 -0.90 12.44 -10.97
CA PHE A 46 -1.21 11.06 -10.63
C PHE A 46 -2.67 10.89 -10.20
N GLY A 47 -3.15 11.72 -9.26
CA GLY A 47 -4.54 11.68 -8.82
C GLY A 47 -5.53 12.12 -9.90
N ALA A 48 -5.16 13.10 -10.74
CA ALA A 48 -5.99 13.51 -11.86
C ALA A 48 -6.18 12.36 -12.88
N LEU A 49 -5.12 11.62 -13.19
CA LEU A 49 -5.18 10.46 -14.08
C LEU A 49 -6.06 9.35 -13.49
N TRP A 50 -5.96 9.08 -12.19
CA TRP A 50 -6.86 8.14 -11.52
C TRP A 50 -8.32 8.59 -11.59
N ALA A 51 -8.61 9.88 -11.45
CA ALA A 51 -9.98 10.39 -11.59
C ALA A 51 -10.53 10.11 -12.99
N ARG A 52 -9.73 10.37 -14.03
CA ARG A 52 -10.13 10.09 -15.42
C ARG A 52 -10.30 8.59 -15.67
N PHE A 53 -9.38 7.76 -15.17
CA PHE A 53 -9.50 6.31 -15.29
C PHE A 53 -10.78 5.79 -14.62
N VAL A 54 -11.08 6.24 -13.39
CA VAL A 54 -12.33 5.89 -12.70
C VAL A 54 -13.55 6.29 -13.54
N MET A 55 -13.55 7.50 -14.12
CA MET A 55 -14.64 7.97 -14.99
C MET A 55 -14.78 7.14 -16.28
N GLU A 56 -13.67 6.72 -16.89
CA GLU A 56 -13.67 5.88 -18.10
C GLU A 56 -14.26 4.49 -17.83
N GLN A 57 -13.98 3.94 -16.65
CA GLN A 57 -14.43 2.60 -16.24
C GLN A 57 -15.81 2.59 -15.56
N SER A 58 -16.43 3.76 -15.36
CA SER A 58 -17.64 3.92 -14.57
C SER A 58 -18.72 4.71 -15.33
N PRO A 59 -19.96 4.21 -15.41
CA PRO A 59 -21.04 4.98 -16.01
C PRO A 59 -21.35 6.20 -15.14
N LEU A 60 -21.09 7.41 -15.66
CA LEU A 60 -21.33 8.69 -14.98
C LEU A 60 -22.82 9.06 -14.83
N THR A 61 -23.73 8.10 -14.98
CA THR A 61 -25.18 8.26 -14.81
C THR A 61 -25.61 8.12 -13.35
N HIS A 62 -24.72 7.65 -12.47
CA HIS A 62 -24.96 7.47 -11.03
C HIS A 62 -23.85 8.14 -10.21
N ALA A 63 -24.08 8.31 -8.91
CA ALA A 63 -23.03 8.74 -7.99
C ALA A 63 -21.90 7.72 -7.97
N ILE A 64 -20.66 8.21 -8.05
CA ILE A 64 -19.44 7.41 -7.91
C ILE A 64 -18.91 7.59 -6.50
N CYS A 65 -18.50 6.51 -5.85
CA CYS A 65 -17.76 6.58 -4.60
C CYS A 65 -16.32 6.14 -4.84
N ILE A 66 -15.36 6.91 -4.32
CA ILE A 66 -13.95 6.52 -4.27
C ILE A 66 -13.56 6.47 -2.80
N VAL A 67 -13.18 5.28 -2.34
CA VAL A 67 -12.62 5.03 -1.02
C VAL A 67 -11.11 4.94 -1.17
N GLU A 68 -10.37 5.86 -0.56
CA GLU A 68 -8.90 5.85 -0.53
C GLU A 68 -8.42 5.27 0.81
N LEU A 69 -7.75 4.12 0.75
CA LEU A 69 -7.09 3.51 1.91
C LEU A 69 -5.70 4.12 2.07
N GLY A 70 -5.34 4.48 3.30
CA GLY A 70 -4.08 5.17 3.59
C GLY A 70 -4.03 6.54 2.93
N CYS A 71 -5.06 7.37 3.14
CA CYS A 71 -5.18 8.65 2.42
C CYS A 71 -4.08 9.67 2.73
N GLY A 72 -3.26 9.42 3.76
CA GLY A 72 -2.05 10.18 4.05
C GLY A 72 -2.34 11.68 4.19
N ASP A 73 -1.52 12.49 3.53
CA ASP A 73 -1.69 13.95 3.54
C ASP A 73 -2.79 14.44 2.58
N GLY A 74 -3.43 13.53 1.83
CA GLY A 74 -4.50 13.84 0.88
C GLY A 74 -3.99 14.31 -0.48
N ASP A 75 -2.77 13.92 -0.89
CA ASP A 75 -2.21 14.30 -2.20
C ASP A 75 -2.96 13.62 -3.36
N LEU A 76 -3.28 12.33 -3.23
CA LEU A 76 -4.08 11.59 -4.21
C LEU A 76 -5.51 12.14 -4.24
N ALA A 77 -6.13 12.27 -3.07
CA ALA A 77 -7.42 12.95 -2.88
C ALA A 77 -7.49 14.31 -3.58
N ALA A 78 -6.46 15.14 -3.42
CA ALA A 78 -6.42 16.47 -4.02
C ALA A 78 -6.38 16.43 -5.54
N GLY A 79 -5.56 15.55 -6.13
CA GLY A 79 -5.53 15.34 -7.58
C GLY A 79 -6.87 14.84 -8.13
N LEU A 80 -7.44 13.83 -7.46
CA LEU A 80 -8.73 13.24 -7.81
C LEU A 80 -9.86 14.29 -7.81
N VAL A 81 -10.01 14.99 -6.69
CA VAL A 81 -11.12 15.94 -6.46
C VAL A 81 -10.99 17.16 -7.36
N LYS A 82 -9.78 17.72 -7.54
CA LYS A 82 -9.58 18.84 -8.46
C LYS A 82 -9.93 18.49 -9.89
N GLU A 83 -9.51 17.31 -10.34
CA GLU A 83 -9.82 16.88 -11.70
C GLU A 83 -11.31 16.61 -11.87
N TRP A 84 -11.97 16.00 -10.88
CA TRP A 84 -13.43 15.82 -10.87
C TRP A 84 -14.16 17.16 -11.00
N LEU A 85 -13.85 18.13 -10.14
CA LEU A 85 -14.49 19.45 -10.14
C LEU A 85 -14.27 20.21 -11.47
N ARG A 86 -13.13 19.97 -12.13
CA ARG A 86 -12.77 20.57 -13.42
C ARG A 86 -13.62 20.04 -14.58
N VAL A 87 -13.81 18.72 -14.66
CA VAL A 87 -14.35 18.07 -15.87
C VAL A 87 -15.80 17.60 -15.74
N CYS A 88 -16.28 17.36 -14.52
CA CYS A 88 -17.64 16.88 -14.29
C CYS A 88 -18.65 18.02 -14.20
N LYS A 89 -19.90 17.72 -14.57
CA LYS A 89 -21.05 18.61 -14.44
C LYS A 89 -21.72 18.45 -13.08
N GLU A 90 -22.59 19.39 -12.70
CA GLU A 90 -23.29 19.38 -11.41
C GLU A 90 -24.18 18.15 -11.19
N THR A 91 -24.61 17.51 -12.29
CA THR A 91 -25.39 16.27 -12.26
C THR A 91 -24.55 15.05 -11.86
N GLN A 92 -23.22 15.16 -11.89
CA GLN A 92 -22.28 14.09 -11.59
C GLN A 92 -21.72 14.31 -10.19
N ARG A 93 -22.05 13.37 -9.29
CA ARG A 93 -21.65 13.43 -7.88
C ARG A 93 -20.54 12.44 -7.59
N LEU A 94 -19.51 12.92 -6.90
CA LEU A 94 -18.47 12.09 -6.28
C LEU A 94 -18.65 12.10 -4.77
N LEU A 95 -18.67 10.91 -4.17
CA LEU A 95 -18.45 10.71 -2.74
C LEU A 95 -17.01 10.23 -2.55
N TYR A 96 -16.14 11.08 -2.01
CA TYR A 96 -14.79 10.69 -1.62
C TYR A 96 -14.77 10.23 -0.15
N VAL A 97 -14.20 9.07 0.14
CA VAL A 97 -14.01 8.58 1.50
C VAL A 97 -12.55 8.27 1.75
N GLY A 98 -11.87 9.07 2.58
CA GLY A 98 -10.51 8.76 3.01
C GLY A 98 -10.52 7.89 4.27
N ILE A 99 -9.73 6.82 4.29
CA ILE A 99 -9.55 5.95 5.45
C ILE A 99 -8.08 5.92 5.82
N ASP A 100 -7.76 6.36 7.03
CA ASP A 100 -6.37 6.36 7.52
C ASP A 100 -6.34 6.16 9.03
N LEU A 101 -5.44 5.30 9.53
CA LEU A 101 -5.27 5.05 10.97
C LEU A 101 -4.74 6.28 11.71
N SER A 102 -3.92 7.10 11.05
CA SER A 102 -3.29 8.27 11.64
C SER A 102 -4.27 9.44 11.79
N PRO A 103 -4.51 9.94 13.02
CA PRO A 103 -5.35 11.12 13.23
C PRO A 103 -4.79 12.38 12.53
N PHE A 104 -3.47 12.46 12.38
CA PHE A 104 -2.80 13.58 11.74
C PHE A 104 -2.99 13.57 10.22
N ALA A 105 -2.84 12.40 9.58
CA ALA A 105 -3.13 12.21 8.16
C ALA A 105 -4.59 12.57 7.84
N ARG A 106 -5.53 12.03 8.64
CA ARG A 106 -6.96 12.36 8.52
C ARG A 106 -7.20 13.87 8.60
N LYS A 107 -6.62 14.55 9.60
CA LYS A 107 -6.75 16.01 9.77
C LYS A 107 -6.24 16.77 8.54
N ARG A 108 -5.03 16.46 8.05
CA ARG A 108 -4.45 17.11 6.86
C ARG A 108 -5.27 16.88 5.60
N THR A 109 -5.79 15.65 5.41
CA THR A 109 -6.68 15.34 4.30
C THR A 109 -7.97 16.18 4.37
N VAL A 110 -8.59 16.32 5.55
CA VAL A 110 -9.78 17.19 5.74
C VAL A 110 -9.45 18.64 5.37
N GLU A 111 -8.38 19.21 5.92
CA GLU A 111 -7.98 20.61 5.68
C GLU A 111 -7.74 20.86 4.19
N ARG A 112 -7.05 19.93 3.52
CA ARG A 112 -6.76 20.00 2.08
C ARG A 112 -8.02 19.92 1.23
N LEU A 113 -8.93 18.99 1.50
CA LEU A 113 -10.19 18.87 0.76
C LEU A 113 -11.09 20.09 0.98
N GLN A 114 -11.19 20.60 2.21
CA GLN A 114 -11.94 21.82 2.51
C GLN A 114 -11.40 23.02 1.72
N GLN A 115 -10.08 23.18 1.65
CA GLN A 115 -9.47 24.23 0.86
C GLN A 115 -9.88 24.15 -0.62
N ILE A 116 -9.78 22.96 -1.21
CA ILE A 116 -10.13 22.73 -2.63
C ILE A 116 -11.59 23.07 -2.92
N LEU A 117 -12.51 22.64 -2.04
CA LEU A 117 -13.94 22.85 -2.23
C LEU A 117 -14.39 24.30 -2.07
N THR A 118 -13.55 25.18 -1.52
CA THR A 118 -13.83 26.62 -1.44
C THR A 118 -13.41 27.40 -2.69
N GLU A 119 -12.71 26.77 -3.64
CA GLU A 119 -12.26 27.42 -4.88
C GLU A 119 -13.45 27.69 -5.84
N ARG A 120 -13.54 28.90 -6.39
CA ARG A 120 -14.77 29.44 -7.04
C ARG A 120 -15.07 28.93 -8.47
N ASP A 121 -14.38 27.91 -8.96
CA ASP A 121 -14.44 27.51 -10.38
C ASP A 121 -14.72 26.00 -10.54
N CYS A 122 -15.74 25.52 -9.82
CA CYS A 122 -16.09 24.11 -9.72
C CYS A 122 -17.41 23.82 -10.44
N ASN A 123 -17.40 22.89 -11.40
CA ASN A 123 -18.60 22.47 -12.12
C ASN A 123 -19.21 21.16 -11.57
N GLY A 124 -18.39 20.32 -10.92
CA GLY A 124 -18.83 19.04 -10.32
C GLY A 124 -19.31 19.17 -8.88
N VAL A 125 -20.04 18.17 -8.38
CA VAL A 125 -20.42 18.07 -6.97
C VAL A 125 -19.56 17.00 -6.29
N VAL A 126 -18.89 17.38 -5.20
CA VAL A 126 -18.07 16.48 -4.40
C VAL A 126 -18.51 16.57 -2.93
N GLU A 127 -18.84 15.42 -2.36
CA GLU A 127 -19.02 15.22 -0.94
C GLU A 127 -17.85 14.39 -0.42
N PHE A 128 -17.44 14.59 0.83
CA PHE A 128 -16.37 13.78 1.41
C PHE A 128 -16.60 13.41 2.87
N ALA A 129 -16.06 12.25 3.25
CA ALA A 129 -16.00 11.74 4.62
C ALA A 129 -14.60 11.18 4.92
N ILE A 130 -14.17 11.23 6.18
CA ILE A 130 -12.85 10.70 6.59
C ILE A 130 -13.03 9.82 7.82
N ALA A 131 -12.58 8.56 7.73
CA ALA A 131 -12.72 7.54 8.76
C ALA A 131 -11.37 6.99 9.22
N SER A 132 -11.33 6.39 10.42
CA SER A 132 -10.10 5.76 10.94
C SER A 132 -9.88 4.35 10.43
N THR A 133 -10.94 3.60 10.16
CA THR A 133 -10.90 2.21 9.65
C THR A 133 -12.07 1.97 8.71
N VAL A 134 -12.06 0.83 8.02
CA VAL A 134 -13.16 0.38 7.16
C VAL A 134 -14.45 0.18 7.98
N GLU A 135 -14.35 -0.37 9.19
CA GLU A 135 -15.48 -0.53 10.12
C GLU A 135 -16.04 0.82 10.54
N ALA A 136 -15.18 1.81 10.80
CA ALA A 136 -15.62 3.15 11.16
C ALA A 136 -16.35 3.82 9.98
N ALA A 137 -15.90 3.57 8.74
CA ALA A 137 -16.59 4.06 7.54
C ALA A 137 -18.01 3.48 7.39
N LYS A 138 -18.23 2.23 7.82
CA LYS A 138 -19.58 1.59 7.87
C LYS A 138 -20.59 2.40 8.70
N ALA A 139 -20.14 3.04 9.77
CA ALA A 139 -21.01 3.85 10.62
C ALA A 139 -21.39 5.18 9.96
N MET A 140 -20.59 5.66 9.00
CA MET A 140 -20.78 6.92 8.28
C MET A 140 -21.67 6.74 7.05
N GLN A 141 -21.56 5.59 6.36
CA GLN A 141 -22.32 5.28 5.15
C GLN A 141 -22.96 3.89 5.26
N LYS A 142 -24.30 3.83 5.25
CA LYS A 142 -25.04 2.56 5.31
C LYS A 142 -25.18 1.89 3.95
N ASP A 143 -25.43 2.68 2.91
CA ASP A 143 -25.65 2.21 1.54
C ASP A 143 -24.55 2.74 0.63
N TRP A 144 -23.57 1.91 0.31
CA TRP A 144 -22.49 2.26 -0.61
C TRP A 144 -23.01 2.33 -2.05
N PRO A 145 -22.63 3.35 -2.85
CA PRO A 145 -23.02 3.39 -4.25
C PRO A 145 -22.59 2.14 -5.01
N GLN A 146 -23.39 1.70 -5.98
CA GLN A 146 -23.03 0.53 -6.81
C GLN A 146 -21.69 0.68 -7.51
N THR A 147 -21.29 1.92 -7.81
CA THR A 147 -20.01 2.26 -8.41
C THR A 147 -19.03 2.75 -7.34
N THR A 148 -18.75 1.88 -6.37
CA THR A 148 -17.73 2.13 -5.33
C THR A 148 -16.39 1.56 -5.75
N TRP A 149 -15.38 2.42 -5.78
CA TRP A 149 -13.98 2.10 -5.97
C TRP A 149 -13.27 2.09 -4.62
N VAL A 150 -12.39 1.12 -4.42
CA VAL A 150 -11.40 1.14 -3.33
C VAL A 150 -10.03 1.27 -3.97
N ILE A 151 -9.25 2.28 -3.56
CA ILE A 151 -7.91 2.55 -4.06
C ILE A 151 -6.96 2.57 -2.86
N GLY A 152 -5.91 1.75 -2.90
CA GLY A 152 -4.79 1.82 -1.97
C GLY A 152 -3.49 2.08 -2.72
N ASN A 153 -2.86 3.24 -2.49
CA ASN A 153 -1.56 3.59 -3.04
C ASN A 153 -0.52 3.55 -1.92
N GLU A 154 0.46 2.65 -2.02
CA GLU A 154 1.53 2.48 -1.01
C GLU A 154 0.92 2.18 0.37
N VAL A 155 0.12 1.10 0.39
CA VAL A 155 -0.59 0.65 1.59
C VAL A 155 -0.16 -0.76 1.95
N LEU A 156 0.07 -1.61 0.95
CA LEU A 156 0.30 -3.04 1.14
C LEU A 156 1.73 -3.31 1.62
N ASP A 157 2.69 -2.48 1.22
CA ASP A 157 4.10 -2.52 1.62
C ASP A 157 4.34 -2.17 3.10
N ALA A 158 3.42 -1.41 3.71
CA ALA A 158 3.47 -1.01 5.11
C ALA A 158 2.59 -1.89 6.03
N LEU A 159 1.88 -2.88 5.48
CA LEU A 159 1.11 -3.82 6.31
C LEU A 159 2.05 -4.69 7.15
N PRO A 160 1.71 -4.98 8.42
CA PRO A 160 2.48 -5.92 9.23
C PRO A 160 2.66 -7.27 8.53
N CYS A 161 3.92 -7.67 8.36
CA CYS A 161 4.30 -8.93 7.72
C CYS A 161 5.04 -9.88 8.68
N GLU A 162 5.02 -11.17 8.39
CA GLU A 162 5.95 -12.14 8.95
C GLU A 162 7.10 -12.37 7.97
N VAL A 163 8.32 -12.45 8.46
CA VAL A 163 9.47 -12.86 7.64
C VAL A 163 9.65 -14.36 7.78
N VAL A 164 9.49 -15.05 6.67
CA VAL A 164 9.48 -16.51 6.59
C VAL A 164 10.74 -16.98 5.89
N ARG A 165 11.53 -17.78 6.59
CA ARG A 165 12.70 -18.48 6.04
C ARG A 165 12.34 -19.92 5.75
N VAL A 166 12.54 -20.33 4.52
CA VAL A 166 12.12 -21.62 3.99
C VAL A 166 13.34 -22.33 3.40
N THR A 167 13.50 -23.61 3.69
CA THR A 167 14.64 -24.41 3.20
C THR A 167 14.22 -25.46 2.17
N ARG A 168 15.17 -25.92 1.34
CA ARG A 168 14.92 -26.96 0.32
C ARG A 168 14.42 -28.28 0.92
N ASN A 169 14.79 -28.61 2.16
CA ASN A 169 14.30 -29.77 2.92
C ASN A 169 12.93 -29.54 3.60
N LYS A 170 12.22 -28.47 3.24
CA LYS A 170 10.87 -28.14 3.68
C LYS A 170 10.74 -27.72 5.15
N GLU A 171 11.80 -27.16 5.73
CA GLU A 171 11.71 -26.53 7.05
C GLU A 171 11.28 -25.08 6.90
N VAL A 172 10.37 -24.65 7.76
CA VAL A 172 9.83 -23.29 7.77
C VAL A 172 10.17 -22.66 9.10
N TRP A 173 10.65 -21.42 9.04
CA TRP A 173 11.06 -20.65 10.21
C TRP A 173 10.48 -19.25 10.11
N ARG A 174 10.11 -18.66 11.24
CA ARG A 174 9.69 -17.25 11.31
C ARG A 174 10.73 -16.41 12.05
N LEU A 175 10.86 -15.16 11.64
CA LEU A 175 11.72 -14.20 12.30
C LEU A 175 11.03 -13.66 13.56
N MET A 176 11.76 -13.68 14.66
CA MET A 176 11.34 -13.16 15.96
C MET A 176 12.22 -11.97 16.34
N VAL A 177 11.65 -11.03 17.09
CA VAL A 177 12.36 -9.89 17.67
C VAL A 177 12.41 -10.06 19.19
N THR A 178 13.58 -9.88 19.78
CA THR A 178 13.81 -9.96 21.23
C THR A 178 14.87 -8.96 21.66
N THR A 179 15.09 -8.79 22.96
CA THR A 179 16.22 -8.00 23.45
C THR A 179 17.51 -8.82 23.38
N ALA A 180 18.67 -8.18 23.20
CA ALA A 180 19.96 -8.87 23.21
C ALA A 180 20.21 -9.72 24.49
N LYS A 181 19.63 -9.31 25.62
CA LYS A 181 19.71 -10.04 26.91
C LYS A 181 18.76 -11.24 26.99
N SER A 182 17.71 -11.25 26.17
CA SER A 182 16.67 -12.27 26.12
C SER A 182 16.80 -13.18 24.90
N LEU A 183 17.92 -13.11 24.16
CA LEU A 183 18.22 -14.04 23.09
C LEU A 183 18.40 -15.45 23.68
N PRO A 184 17.73 -16.49 23.14
CA PRO A 184 17.93 -17.86 23.63
C PRO A 184 19.41 -18.28 23.49
N PRO A 185 20.00 -18.99 24.48
CA PRO A 185 21.45 -19.23 24.57
C PRO A 185 22.11 -19.90 23.35
N ASP A 186 21.34 -20.65 22.56
CA ASP A 186 21.81 -21.42 21.40
C ASP A 186 21.29 -20.88 20.06
N GLN A 187 20.61 -19.73 20.05
CA GLN A 187 20.07 -19.14 18.83
C GLN A 187 21.08 -18.15 18.22
N PRO A 188 21.47 -18.32 16.95
CA PRO A 188 22.26 -17.30 16.28
C PRO A 188 21.45 -16.01 16.14
N VAL A 189 22.15 -14.87 16.24
CA VAL A 189 21.55 -13.57 15.91
C VAL A 189 21.16 -13.59 14.43
N GLY A 190 19.91 -13.22 14.18
CA GLY A 190 19.33 -13.09 12.85
C GLY A 190 19.86 -11.89 12.09
N PRO A 191 19.34 -11.66 10.87
CA PRO A 191 19.93 -10.73 9.92
C PRO A 191 19.73 -9.25 10.26
N PHE A 192 18.73 -8.94 11.07
CA PHE A 192 18.47 -7.58 11.54
C PHE A 192 18.87 -7.50 13.01
N GLY A 193 19.74 -6.54 13.34
CA GLY A 193 20.24 -6.37 14.70
C GLY A 193 20.44 -4.89 15.02
N GLY A 194 20.10 -4.53 16.25
CA GLY A 194 20.47 -3.28 16.88
C GLY A 194 21.34 -3.54 18.12
N LYS A 195 21.67 -2.47 18.83
CA LYS A 195 22.34 -2.54 20.14
C LYS A 195 21.40 -3.10 21.21
N GLN A 196 20.10 -2.86 21.12
CA GLN A 196 19.13 -3.26 22.15
C GLN A 196 18.27 -4.44 21.70
N LEU A 197 17.74 -4.36 20.49
CA LEU A 197 16.91 -5.39 19.89
C LEU A 197 17.73 -6.25 18.92
N VAL A 198 17.43 -7.54 18.89
CA VAL A 198 18.03 -8.50 17.97
C VAL A 198 16.94 -9.39 17.40
N THR A 199 17.22 -9.98 16.25
CA THR A 199 16.35 -11.00 15.67
C THR A 199 16.91 -12.40 15.86
N TYR A 200 16.04 -13.41 15.75
CA TYR A 200 16.43 -14.81 15.57
C TYR A 200 15.31 -15.57 14.84
N PHE A 201 15.62 -16.73 14.29
CA PHE A 201 14.62 -17.58 13.63
C PHE A 201 14.12 -18.67 14.56
N GLU A 202 12.81 -18.90 14.57
CA GLU A 202 12.21 -20.02 15.29
C GLU A 202 11.37 -20.91 14.37
N PRO A 203 11.31 -22.23 14.64
CA PRO A 203 10.69 -23.17 13.72
C PRO A 203 9.16 -23.03 13.74
N VAL A 204 8.56 -23.13 12.56
CA VAL A 204 7.12 -23.19 12.35
C VAL A 204 6.75 -24.61 11.97
N VAL A 205 5.84 -25.23 12.72
CA VAL A 205 5.45 -26.63 12.51
C VAL A 205 4.09 -26.75 11.82
N ALA A 206 3.21 -25.77 11.97
CA ALA A 206 1.86 -25.76 11.41
C ALA A 206 1.28 -24.35 11.34
N GLY A 207 0.13 -24.21 10.68
CA GLY A 207 -0.66 -22.98 10.60
C GLY A 207 -0.39 -22.16 9.34
N PRO A 208 -0.86 -20.89 9.30
CA PRO A 208 -0.90 -20.09 8.09
C PRO A 208 0.46 -19.89 7.41
N LEU A 209 1.54 -19.75 8.17
CA LEU A 209 2.89 -19.62 7.61
C LEU A 209 3.37 -20.91 6.92
N GLN A 210 3.03 -22.07 7.48
CA GLN A 210 3.34 -23.35 6.86
C GLN A 210 2.52 -23.55 5.57
N GLU A 211 1.24 -23.18 5.58
CA GLU A 211 0.36 -23.24 4.41
C GLU A 211 0.82 -22.29 3.30
N TYR A 212 1.23 -21.07 3.67
CA TYR A 212 1.82 -20.10 2.75
C TYR A 212 3.12 -20.63 2.14
N ALA A 213 4.07 -21.11 2.95
CA ALA A 213 5.32 -21.68 2.45
C ALA A 213 5.07 -22.88 1.52
N ASN A 214 4.12 -23.76 1.86
CA ASN A 214 3.72 -24.90 1.04
C ASN A 214 3.22 -24.48 -0.34
N ARG A 215 2.39 -23.44 -0.39
CA ARG A 215 1.71 -23.00 -1.61
C ARG A 215 2.59 -22.15 -2.51
N TYR A 216 3.33 -21.20 -1.95
CA TYR A 216 3.99 -20.16 -2.73
C TYR A 216 5.51 -20.33 -2.81
N VAL A 217 6.15 -20.82 -1.75
CA VAL A 217 7.62 -20.81 -1.66
C VAL A 217 8.23 -22.15 -2.06
N PHE A 218 7.67 -23.28 -1.58
CA PHE A 218 8.21 -24.60 -1.91
C PHE A 218 8.28 -24.95 -3.39
N PRO A 219 7.27 -24.59 -4.23
CA PRO A 219 7.35 -24.84 -5.66
C PRO A 219 8.57 -24.17 -6.32
N LEU A 220 9.04 -23.04 -5.78
CA LEU A 220 10.14 -22.28 -6.37
C LEU A 220 11.49 -22.98 -6.28
N PHE A 221 11.71 -23.91 -5.35
CA PHE A 221 12.95 -24.70 -5.28
C PHE A 221 13.17 -25.61 -6.50
N ALA A 222 12.13 -25.89 -7.29
CA ALA A 222 12.24 -26.60 -8.56
C ALA A 222 12.78 -25.69 -9.68
N GLU A 223 12.70 -24.38 -9.51
CA GLU A 223 13.01 -23.37 -10.53
C GLU A 223 14.23 -22.50 -10.17
N LEU A 224 14.57 -22.43 -8.87
CA LEU A 224 15.61 -21.60 -8.29
C LEU A 224 16.76 -22.46 -7.73
N ASP A 225 17.99 -22.00 -7.96
CA ASP A 225 19.23 -22.61 -7.46
C ASP A 225 19.62 -22.05 -6.08
N ALA A 226 18.73 -22.24 -5.11
CA ALA A 226 18.93 -21.81 -3.73
C ALA A 226 18.64 -22.95 -2.74
N ASP A 227 19.38 -22.99 -1.63
CA ASP A 227 19.09 -23.90 -0.51
C ASP A 227 18.12 -23.29 0.51
N VAL A 228 18.02 -21.97 0.53
CA VAL A 228 17.20 -21.18 1.44
C VAL A 228 16.56 -20.04 0.65
N LEU A 229 15.27 -19.82 0.90
CA LEU A 229 14.51 -18.67 0.41
C LEU A 229 13.95 -17.91 1.60
N ILE A 230 13.94 -16.58 1.53
CA ILE A 230 13.32 -15.71 2.53
C ILE A 230 12.27 -14.84 1.84
N THR A 231 11.13 -14.66 2.50
CA THR A 231 10.00 -13.89 1.97
C THR A 231 9.21 -13.22 3.09
N GLU A 232 8.51 -12.15 2.76
CA GLU A 232 7.56 -11.47 3.63
C GLU A 232 6.12 -11.92 3.33
N MET A 233 5.38 -12.35 4.35
CA MET A 233 3.95 -12.68 4.24
C MET A 233 3.12 -11.63 4.96
N GLN A 234 2.25 -10.90 4.24
CA GLN A 234 1.34 -9.91 4.82
C GLN A 234 0.22 -10.57 5.64
N VAL A 235 0.47 -10.80 6.93
CA VAL A 235 -0.48 -11.52 7.81
C VAL A 235 -1.80 -10.78 8.03
N SER A 236 -1.79 -9.45 7.90
CA SER A 236 -3.00 -8.63 8.06
C SER A 236 -3.86 -8.56 6.79
N LEU A 237 -3.33 -8.98 5.64
CA LEU A 237 -4.00 -8.83 4.34
C LEU A 237 -5.35 -9.56 4.26
N PRO A 238 -5.50 -10.84 4.69
CA PRO A 238 -6.79 -11.52 4.64
C PRO A 238 -7.88 -10.81 5.44
N GLN A 239 -7.53 -10.20 6.58
CA GLN A 239 -8.49 -9.46 7.39
C GLN A 239 -8.87 -8.14 6.71
N LEU A 240 -7.90 -7.39 6.18
CA LEU A 240 -8.17 -6.15 5.45
C LEU A 240 -9.08 -6.38 4.23
N ILE A 241 -8.79 -7.40 3.41
CA ILE A 241 -9.61 -7.73 2.24
C ILE A 241 -11.02 -8.15 2.67
N ARG A 242 -11.15 -8.91 3.75
CA ARG A 242 -12.47 -9.24 4.31
C ARG A 242 -13.26 -8.00 4.68
N GLU A 243 -12.66 -7.08 5.42
CA GLU A 243 -13.30 -5.84 5.85
C GLU A 243 -13.74 -5.00 4.65
N ILE A 244 -12.86 -4.81 3.66
CA ILE A 244 -13.17 -4.12 2.41
C ILE A 244 -14.37 -4.75 1.71
N THR A 245 -14.35 -6.07 1.53
CA THR A 245 -15.35 -6.79 0.72
C THR A 245 -16.69 -6.96 1.42
N GLU A 246 -16.71 -7.16 2.75
CA GLU A 246 -17.93 -7.32 3.56
C GLU A 246 -18.56 -5.98 4.00
N VAL A 247 -17.80 -4.89 4.02
CA VAL A 247 -18.30 -3.57 4.43
C VAL A 247 -18.60 -2.70 3.21
N LEU A 248 -17.60 -2.49 2.35
CA LEU A 248 -17.68 -1.51 1.26
C LEU A 248 -18.31 -2.10 0.00
N HIS A 249 -18.28 -3.44 -0.15
CA HIS A 249 -18.78 -4.17 -1.33
C HIS A 249 -18.36 -3.53 -2.67
N PRO A 250 -17.05 -3.22 -2.86
CA PRO A 250 -16.60 -2.42 -3.98
C PRO A 250 -16.89 -3.08 -5.32
N ARG A 251 -17.19 -2.26 -6.33
CA ARG A 251 -17.23 -2.70 -7.72
C ARG A 251 -15.81 -2.94 -8.26
N TYR A 252 -14.86 -2.11 -7.84
CA TYR A 252 -13.46 -2.22 -8.23
C TYR A 252 -12.54 -1.98 -7.03
N ILE A 253 -11.47 -2.78 -6.95
CA ILE A 253 -10.37 -2.59 -6.01
C ILE A 253 -9.10 -2.36 -6.82
N ALA A 254 -8.39 -1.28 -6.52
CA ALA A 254 -7.11 -0.92 -7.13
C ALA A 254 -6.02 -0.86 -6.08
N TRP A 255 -4.95 -1.62 -6.30
CA TRP A 255 -3.73 -1.55 -5.49
C TRP A 255 -2.60 -1.00 -6.33
N ILE A 256 -1.91 0.02 -5.83
CA ILE A 256 -0.73 0.61 -6.44
C ILE A 256 0.41 0.50 -5.44
N ASP A 257 1.35 -0.38 -5.73
CA ASP A 257 2.45 -0.63 -4.81
C ASP A 257 3.66 -1.20 -5.55
N TYR A 258 4.84 -1.11 -4.95
CA TYR A 258 6.02 -1.75 -5.53
C TYR A 258 6.12 -3.20 -5.08
N GLY A 259 6.62 -4.04 -5.98
CA GLY A 259 6.71 -5.47 -5.74
C GLY A 259 6.71 -6.25 -7.04
N GLY A 260 6.04 -7.40 -7.05
CA GLY A 260 5.94 -8.27 -8.22
C GLY A 260 5.17 -9.55 -7.93
N LEU A 261 5.30 -10.54 -8.82
CA LEU A 261 4.78 -11.88 -8.56
C LEU A 261 5.64 -12.57 -7.48
N THR A 262 5.16 -13.65 -6.87
CA THR A 262 5.91 -14.36 -5.80
C THR A 262 7.35 -14.63 -6.21
N ARG A 263 7.59 -15.09 -7.44
CA ARG A 263 8.94 -15.34 -7.96
C ARG A 263 9.79 -14.08 -8.09
N ASP A 264 9.19 -12.93 -8.41
CA ASP A 264 9.92 -11.67 -8.60
C ASP A 264 10.38 -11.07 -7.27
N VAL A 265 9.57 -11.24 -6.21
CA VAL A 265 9.86 -10.69 -4.88
C VAL A 265 10.71 -11.63 -4.03
N ILE A 266 10.64 -12.94 -4.29
CA ILE A 266 11.53 -13.95 -3.72
C ILE A 266 12.74 -14.12 -4.64
N ALA A 267 13.78 -13.35 -4.39
CA ALA A 267 15.00 -13.38 -5.19
C ALA A 267 16.13 -14.15 -4.49
N GLU A 268 16.89 -14.94 -5.26
CA GLU A 268 18.06 -15.69 -4.77
C GLU A 268 19.17 -14.78 -4.24
N ASP A 269 19.26 -13.54 -4.74
CA ASP A 269 20.28 -12.54 -4.39
C ASP A 269 19.88 -11.65 -3.20
N ARG A 270 18.76 -11.95 -2.54
CA ARG A 270 18.25 -11.21 -1.38
C ARG A 270 18.26 -12.11 -0.15
N PRO A 271 19.41 -12.24 0.53
CA PRO A 271 19.58 -13.19 1.63
C PRO A 271 18.64 -12.92 2.81
N TYR A 272 18.04 -11.73 2.89
CA TYR A 272 17.17 -11.27 3.98
C TYR A 272 15.81 -10.77 3.51
N GLY A 273 15.40 -11.15 2.30
CA GLY A 273 14.15 -10.68 1.70
C GLY A 273 14.23 -9.24 1.21
N SER A 274 13.10 -8.55 1.20
CA SER A 274 12.93 -7.23 0.60
C SER A 274 12.70 -6.10 1.63
N LEU A 275 12.68 -6.45 2.92
CA LEU A 275 12.59 -5.51 4.03
C LEU A 275 13.62 -4.39 3.95
N ARG A 276 13.16 -3.17 4.21
CA ARG A 276 13.98 -1.96 4.18
C ARG A 276 13.36 -0.85 5.01
N SER A 277 14.22 0.08 5.41
CA SER A 277 13.85 1.31 6.08
C SER A 277 14.61 2.47 5.47
N TYR A 278 13.96 3.63 5.44
CA TYR A 278 14.53 4.87 4.94
C TYR A 278 14.57 5.92 6.06
N PHE A 279 15.65 6.68 6.10
CA PHE A 279 15.77 7.88 6.91
C PHE A 279 16.38 8.99 6.07
N ALA A 280 15.69 10.11 5.92
CA ALA A 280 16.12 11.24 5.09
C ALA A 280 16.57 10.83 3.67
N HIS A 281 15.78 9.99 2.98
CA HIS A 281 16.04 9.44 1.64
C HIS A 281 17.23 8.47 1.51
N HIS A 282 17.81 8.04 2.63
CA HIS A 282 18.87 7.03 2.63
C HIS A 282 18.35 5.72 3.24
N MET A 283 18.62 4.61 2.55
CA MET A 283 18.36 3.28 3.11
C MET A 283 19.28 3.06 4.31
N ILE A 284 18.72 2.60 5.41
CA ILE A 284 19.46 2.30 6.64
C ILE A 284 19.37 0.80 6.94
N GLU A 285 20.44 0.24 7.52
CA GLU A 285 20.52 -1.20 7.84
C GLU A 285 20.15 -1.50 9.30
N ASP A 286 20.56 -0.63 10.24
CA ASP A 286 20.34 -0.81 11.69
C ASP A 286 19.04 -0.15 12.19
N TRP A 287 17.91 -0.41 11.52
CA TRP A 287 16.63 0.22 11.85
C TRP A 287 15.87 -0.42 13.01
N LEU A 288 16.27 -1.62 13.45
CA LEU A 288 15.52 -2.37 14.46
C LEU A 288 15.39 -1.63 15.80
N ASP A 289 16.44 -0.91 16.22
CA ASP A 289 16.44 -0.07 17.43
C ASP A 289 15.69 1.27 17.27
N LEU A 290 15.33 1.64 16.04
CA LEU A 290 14.68 2.91 15.68
C LEU A 290 13.15 2.77 15.55
N ALA A 291 12.55 1.83 16.29
CA ALA A 291 11.11 1.58 16.25
C ALA A 291 10.32 2.87 16.53
N GLY A 292 9.40 3.23 15.62
CA GLY A 292 8.62 4.48 15.70
C GLY A 292 9.32 5.71 15.12
N GLU A 293 10.63 5.62 14.83
CA GLU A 293 11.40 6.73 14.25
C GLU A 293 11.56 6.63 12.74
N VAL A 294 11.58 5.41 12.21
CA VAL A 294 11.76 5.13 10.78
C VAL A 294 10.64 4.25 10.26
N ASP A 295 10.37 4.38 8.97
CA ASP A 295 9.44 3.50 8.27
C ASP A 295 10.05 2.13 8.03
N VAL A 296 9.22 1.11 7.87
CA VAL A 296 9.63 -0.26 7.56
C VAL A 296 8.71 -0.78 6.48
N THR A 297 9.26 -1.16 5.34
CA THR A 297 8.48 -1.64 4.19
C THR A 297 9.15 -2.80 3.47
N PHE A 298 8.42 -3.45 2.56
CA PHE A 298 8.88 -4.61 1.79
C PHE A 298 8.16 -4.70 0.44
N ASP A 299 8.71 -5.47 -0.50
CA ASP A 299 8.10 -5.68 -1.82
C ASP A 299 6.81 -6.50 -1.71
N VAL A 300 5.74 -6.00 -2.32
CA VAL A 300 4.43 -6.66 -2.29
C VAL A 300 4.39 -7.88 -3.21
N ASP A 301 4.07 -9.05 -2.65
CA ASP A 301 3.71 -10.25 -3.42
C ASP A 301 2.28 -10.14 -3.97
N PHE A 302 2.15 -9.71 -5.22
CA PHE A 302 0.85 -9.60 -5.90
C PHE A 302 0.22 -10.96 -6.26
N THR A 303 0.97 -12.06 -6.25
CA THR A 303 0.36 -13.39 -6.41
C THR A 303 -0.43 -13.75 -5.15
N PHE A 304 0.16 -13.49 -3.98
CA PHE A 304 -0.53 -13.67 -2.70
C PHE A 304 -1.75 -12.74 -2.57
N VAL A 305 -1.62 -11.46 -2.96
CA VAL A 305 -2.75 -10.52 -2.97
C VAL A 305 -3.89 -11.01 -3.85
N SER A 306 -3.57 -11.48 -5.06
CA SER A 306 -4.57 -12.01 -6.00
C SER A 306 -5.31 -13.24 -5.43
N ASP A 307 -4.59 -14.16 -4.78
CA ASP A 307 -5.18 -15.36 -4.19
C ASP A 307 -6.08 -15.03 -2.98
N VAL A 308 -5.69 -14.05 -2.16
CA VAL A 308 -6.53 -13.57 -1.05
C VAL A 308 -7.80 -12.93 -1.60
N LEU A 309 -7.71 -12.03 -2.59
CA LEU A 309 -8.88 -11.44 -3.25
C LEU A 309 -9.82 -12.50 -3.81
N PHE A 310 -9.28 -13.54 -4.45
CA PHE A 310 -10.05 -14.66 -4.98
C PHE A 310 -10.82 -15.41 -3.90
N SER A 311 -10.20 -15.62 -2.72
CA SER A 311 -10.88 -16.26 -1.59
C SER A 311 -12.08 -15.48 -1.05
N TYR A 312 -12.13 -14.16 -1.29
CA TYR A 312 -13.24 -13.27 -0.94
C TYR A 312 -14.14 -12.91 -2.13
N GLY A 313 -14.04 -13.64 -3.24
CA GLY A 313 -14.95 -13.53 -4.37
C GLY A 313 -14.61 -12.43 -5.37
N TYR A 314 -13.36 -11.98 -5.43
CA TYR A 314 -12.86 -11.00 -6.40
C TYR A 314 -11.83 -11.63 -7.32
N THR A 315 -11.84 -11.25 -8.60
CA THR A 315 -10.85 -11.70 -9.56
C THR A 315 -9.99 -10.53 -10.02
N THR A 316 -8.69 -10.76 -10.13
CA THR A 316 -7.74 -9.80 -10.70
C THR A 316 -7.95 -9.74 -12.22
N GLN A 317 -8.30 -8.55 -12.72
CA GLN A 317 -8.48 -8.27 -14.15
C GLN A 317 -7.20 -7.75 -14.80
N LEU A 318 -6.35 -7.10 -14.02
CA LEU A 318 -5.14 -6.46 -14.49
C LEU A 318 -4.07 -6.54 -13.42
N LEU A 319 -2.85 -6.87 -13.84
CA LEU A 319 -1.63 -6.61 -13.09
C LEU A 319 -0.57 -6.14 -14.09
N GLN A 320 -0.19 -4.86 -14.01
CA GLN A 320 0.83 -4.30 -14.90
C GLN A 320 1.66 -3.24 -14.20
N ARG A 321 2.81 -2.88 -14.78
CA ARG A 321 3.64 -1.80 -14.24
C ARG A 321 2.92 -0.44 -14.31
N GLN A 322 3.22 0.44 -13.36
CA GLN A 322 2.59 1.76 -13.24
C GLN A 322 2.79 2.63 -14.49
N GLY A 323 3.98 2.65 -15.06
CA GLY A 323 4.27 3.49 -16.23
C GLY A 323 3.38 3.17 -17.43
N PRO A 324 3.35 1.91 -17.90
CA PRO A 324 2.40 1.47 -18.92
C PRO A 324 0.93 1.72 -18.56
N PHE A 325 0.53 1.54 -17.31
CA PHE A 325 -0.84 1.84 -16.87
C PHE A 325 -1.19 3.32 -17.07
N LEU A 326 -0.38 4.22 -16.53
CA LEU A 326 -0.64 5.66 -16.63
C LEU A 326 -0.58 6.16 -18.08
N MET A 327 0.33 5.62 -18.89
CA MET A 327 0.44 5.91 -20.32
C MET A 327 -0.76 5.39 -21.14
N GLY A 328 -1.45 4.37 -20.64
CA GLY A 328 -2.63 3.80 -21.27
C GLY A 328 -3.94 4.53 -20.97
N ILE A 329 -3.96 5.48 -20.03
CA ILE A 329 -5.16 6.25 -19.68
C ILE A 329 -5.47 7.21 -20.83
N SER A 330 -6.67 7.11 -21.40
CA SER A 330 -7.01 7.80 -22.65
C SER A 330 -6.98 9.34 -22.50
N ALA A 331 -7.30 9.82 -21.30
CA ALA A 331 -7.28 11.25 -20.99
C ALA A 331 -5.89 11.84 -20.66
N LEU A 332 -4.79 11.06 -20.73
CA LEU A 332 -3.46 11.52 -20.30
C LEU A 332 -3.04 12.84 -20.97
N GLU A 333 -3.16 12.92 -22.29
CA GLU A 333 -2.76 14.11 -23.04
C GLU A 333 -3.55 15.36 -22.64
N GLU A 334 -4.86 15.20 -22.43
CA GLU A 334 -5.75 16.30 -22.02
C GLU A 334 -5.40 16.80 -20.62
N VAL A 335 -5.26 15.90 -19.65
CA VAL A 335 -4.91 16.25 -18.26
C VAL A 335 -3.53 16.90 -18.23
N PHE A 336 -2.56 16.31 -18.94
CA PHE A 336 -1.21 16.85 -19.02
C PHE A 336 -1.20 18.26 -19.60
N TYR A 337 -1.89 18.49 -20.72
CA TYR A 337 -1.96 19.82 -21.34
C TYR A 337 -2.62 20.85 -20.42
N ALA A 338 -3.71 20.49 -19.73
CA ALA A 338 -4.42 21.39 -18.81
C ALA A 338 -3.53 21.80 -17.63
N MET A 339 -2.73 20.88 -17.08
CA MET A 339 -1.87 21.12 -15.94
C MET A 339 -0.56 21.82 -16.32
N GLN A 340 0.03 21.51 -17.48
CA GLN A 340 1.30 22.07 -17.92
C GLN A 340 1.25 23.60 -18.08
N GLN A 341 0.08 24.15 -18.39
CA GLN A 341 -0.13 25.60 -18.47
C GLN A 341 0.14 26.32 -17.13
N LYS A 342 -0.01 25.61 -16.00
CA LYS A 342 0.18 26.13 -14.65
C LYS A 342 1.51 25.66 -14.01
N ASP A 343 2.10 24.58 -14.51
CA ASP A 343 3.34 24.00 -13.99
C ASP A 343 4.29 23.56 -15.11
N HIS A 344 5.33 24.37 -15.35
CA HIS A 344 6.36 24.07 -16.35
C HIS A 344 7.25 22.86 -16.00
N SER A 345 7.26 22.41 -14.74
CA SER A 345 8.02 21.22 -14.31
C SER A 345 7.28 19.91 -14.55
N LEU A 346 6.03 19.95 -15.02
CA LEU A 346 5.16 18.78 -15.16
C LEU A 346 5.75 17.67 -16.04
N SER A 347 6.51 18.04 -17.08
CA SER A 347 7.19 17.06 -17.94
C SER A 347 8.19 16.19 -17.18
N GLN A 348 8.93 16.77 -16.24
CA GLN A 348 9.89 16.03 -15.42
C GLN A 348 9.17 15.12 -14.41
N LYS A 349 8.08 15.63 -13.81
CA LYS A 349 7.24 14.87 -12.88
C LYS A 349 6.56 13.68 -13.57
N LEU A 350 6.01 13.87 -14.77
CA LEU A 350 5.45 12.77 -15.56
C LEU A 350 6.52 11.71 -15.85
N LYS A 351 7.74 12.12 -16.26
CA LYS A 351 8.85 11.18 -16.46
C LYS A 351 9.16 10.36 -15.21
N GLN A 352 9.18 10.98 -14.03
CA GLN A 352 9.37 10.26 -12.77
C GLN A 352 8.27 9.22 -12.51
N LEU A 353 7.02 9.52 -12.89
CA LEU A 353 5.89 8.60 -12.71
C LEU A 353 5.88 7.42 -13.69
N VAL A 354 6.40 7.58 -14.91
CA VAL A 354 6.23 6.59 -15.99
C VAL A 354 7.50 5.94 -16.52
N MET A 355 8.66 6.57 -16.37
CA MET A 355 9.91 6.05 -16.95
C MET A 355 10.56 4.99 -16.04
N PRO A 356 11.34 4.06 -16.63
CA PRO A 356 12.23 3.19 -15.88
C PRO A 356 13.25 3.98 -15.04
N GLY A 357 13.59 3.46 -13.85
CA GLY A 357 14.44 4.15 -12.87
C GLY A 357 13.72 5.24 -12.05
N GLY A 358 12.42 5.44 -12.30
CA GLY A 358 11.51 6.21 -11.44
C GLY A 358 10.50 5.28 -10.77
N PHE A 359 9.25 5.72 -10.64
CA PHE A 359 8.14 4.91 -10.15
C PHE A 359 7.61 3.94 -11.23
N GLY A 360 7.84 4.25 -12.50
CA GLY A 360 7.17 3.61 -13.63
C GLY A 360 7.42 2.11 -13.80
N ASP A 361 8.60 1.61 -13.42
CA ASP A 361 8.99 0.20 -13.53
C ASP A 361 8.97 -0.55 -12.19
N ARG A 362 9.11 0.14 -11.06
CA ARG A 362 9.08 -0.49 -9.73
C ARG A 362 7.67 -0.77 -9.23
N PHE A 363 6.73 0.11 -9.54
CA PHE A 363 5.35 0.00 -9.09
C PHE A 363 4.50 -0.85 -10.03
N PHE A 364 3.58 -1.60 -9.45
CA PHE A 364 2.50 -2.29 -10.12
C PHE A 364 1.17 -1.62 -9.82
N VAL A 365 0.25 -1.74 -10.78
CA VAL A 365 -1.17 -1.47 -10.62
C VAL A 365 -1.91 -2.79 -10.79
N MET A 366 -2.56 -3.22 -9.72
CA MET A 366 -3.49 -4.35 -9.72
C MET A 366 -4.92 -3.83 -9.70
N LEU A 367 -5.76 -4.32 -10.61
CA LEU A 367 -7.21 -4.08 -10.58
C LEU A 367 -7.97 -5.38 -10.39
N ALA A 368 -8.92 -5.38 -9.47
CA ALA A 368 -9.81 -6.50 -9.20
C ALA A 368 -11.28 -6.07 -9.20
N GLU A 369 -12.16 -6.99 -9.56
CA GLU A 369 -13.62 -6.82 -9.54
C GLU A 369 -14.31 -8.08 -8.99
N PRO A 370 -15.58 -7.99 -8.53
CA PRO A 370 -16.33 -9.17 -8.10
C PRO A 370 -16.40 -10.23 -9.19
N LEU A 371 -16.23 -11.50 -8.81
CA LEU A 371 -16.49 -12.64 -9.69
C LEU A 371 -17.91 -12.55 -10.25
N GLN A 372 -18.03 -12.55 -11.57
CA GLN A 372 -19.34 -12.68 -12.21
C GLN A 372 -19.91 -14.03 -11.82
N ARG A 373 -21.01 -14.03 -11.05
CA ARG A 373 -21.78 -15.25 -10.81
C ARG A 373 -22.45 -15.61 -12.13
N GLY A 374 -21.92 -16.63 -12.79
CA GLY A 374 -22.51 -17.22 -13.99
C GLY A 374 -23.86 -17.86 -13.73
#